data_AF-A0A0B8NAJ0-F1
#
_entry.id   AF-A0A0B8NAJ0-F1
#
_cell.length_a   1.000
_cell.length_b   1.000
_cell.length_c   1.000
_cell.angle_alpha   90.00
_cell.angle_beta   90.00
_cell.angle_gamma   90.00
#
_symmetry.space_group_name_H-M   'P 1'
#
loop_
_entity.id
_entity.type
_entity.pdbx_description
1 polymer ?
#
loop_
_entity_poly.entity_id
_entity_poly.type
_entity_poly.pdbx_seq_one_letter_code
_entity_poly.pdbx_strand_id
1 'polypeptide(L)'
;MARPFRAAFVGAAAVTVFGAVTGREKLQWAAKPLLMPLLAADVAVNGKYLDRTDRTVLLGSLAAATVGDVLLIEPDDDRRLIAGASSFAVMQTGYSWLWFRHGGRPRAQIAGPRLAAWLGAAALMRSKAPTVAVPLAVYGATLGTAATLASDPDLARDAKNIAGVNVPNADPHSRLGVGALLFTLSDGLIVLRRIFARGEKSRRISEGVILGTYAAAQYLLADPRAHR
;
A
#
# COMPACT_ATOMS: atom_id res chain seq x y z
N MET A 1 10.44 15.14 -18.57
CA MET A 1 10.90 13.83 -19.07
C MET A 1 9.76 12.83 -18.99
N ALA A 2 9.54 12.05 -20.04
CA ALA A 2 8.58 10.96 -20.02
C ALA A 2 8.96 9.92 -18.96
N ARG A 3 7.97 9.37 -18.23
CA ARG A 3 8.17 8.28 -17.25
C ARG A 3 7.51 7.01 -17.78
N PRO A 4 8.13 6.32 -18.76
CA PRO A 4 7.50 5.20 -19.47
C PRO A 4 7.12 4.06 -18.52
N PHE A 5 7.96 3.75 -17.53
CA PHE A 5 7.67 2.70 -16.54
C PHE A 5 6.42 2.98 -15.70
N ARG A 6 6.17 4.25 -15.35
CA ARG A 6 4.94 4.65 -14.64
C ARG A 6 3.71 4.62 -15.53
N ALA A 7 3.85 4.95 -16.82
CA ALA A 7 2.76 4.76 -17.77
C ALA A 7 2.44 3.27 -17.97
N ALA A 8 3.46 2.42 -18.09
CA ALA A 8 3.32 0.97 -18.14
C ALA A 8 2.68 0.41 -16.86
N PHE A 9 3.06 0.93 -15.68
CA PHE A 9 2.41 0.59 -14.41
C PHE A 9 0.92 0.88 -14.44
N VAL A 10 0.51 2.05 -14.93
CA VAL A 10 -0.92 2.40 -15.06
C VAL A 10 -1.64 1.43 -16.00
N GLY A 11 -1.00 1.05 -17.12
CA GLY A 11 -1.53 0.02 -18.02
C GLY A 11 -1.69 -1.34 -17.34
N ALA A 12 -0.66 -1.81 -16.64
CA ALA A 12 -0.70 -3.07 -15.89
C ALA A 12 -1.74 -3.04 -14.75
N ALA A 13 -1.90 -1.90 -14.08
CA ALA A 13 -2.94 -1.70 -13.06
C ALA A 13 -4.34 -1.77 -13.67
N ALA A 14 -4.56 -1.11 -14.82
CA ALA A 14 -5.83 -1.17 -15.53
C ALA A 14 -6.19 -2.59 -15.97
N VAL A 15 -5.22 -3.36 -16.49
CA VAL A 15 -5.42 -4.77 -16.86
C VAL A 15 -5.72 -5.64 -15.63
N THR A 16 -5.00 -5.42 -14.54
CA THR A 16 -5.23 -6.13 -13.26
C THR A 16 -6.63 -5.87 -12.72
N VAL A 17 -7.06 -4.60 -12.65
CA VAL A 17 -8.41 -4.20 -12.19
C VAL A 17 -9.49 -4.74 -13.12
N PHE A 18 -9.30 -4.63 -14.44
CA PHE A 18 -10.23 -5.19 -15.42
C PHE A 18 -10.36 -6.70 -15.28
N GLY A 19 -9.24 -7.40 -15.08
CA GLY A 19 -9.19 -8.84 -14.81
C GLY A 19 -10.00 -9.21 -13.56
N ALA A 20 -9.90 -8.44 -12.48
CA ALA A 20 -10.67 -8.65 -11.27
C ALA A 20 -12.17 -8.45 -11.45
N VAL A 21 -12.59 -7.32 -12.04
CA VAL A 21 -14.02 -7.00 -12.23
C VAL A 21 -14.69 -7.99 -13.19
N THR A 22 -13.96 -8.47 -14.20
CA THR A 22 -14.50 -9.43 -15.19
C THR A 22 -14.32 -10.90 -14.81
N GLY A 23 -13.67 -11.21 -13.68
CA GLY A 23 -13.38 -12.59 -13.25
C GLY A 23 -12.35 -13.32 -14.13
N ARG A 24 -11.50 -12.59 -14.87
CA ARG A 24 -10.46 -13.14 -15.73
C ARG A 24 -9.14 -13.25 -14.98
N GLU A 25 -9.02 -14.30 -14.17
CA GLU A 25 -7.85 -14.55 -13.31
C GLU A 25 -6.52 -14.57 -14.08
N LYS A 26 -6.50 -15.14 -15.30
CA LYS A 26 -5.32 -15.16 -16.18
C LYS A 26 -4.75 -13.75 -16.44
N LEU A 27 -5.61 -12.73 -16.54
CA LEU A 27 -5.16 -11.35 -16.73
C LEU A 27 -4.48 -10.81 -15.47
N GLN A 28 -4.98 -11.19 -14.28
CA GLN A 28 -4.34 -10.80 -13.03
C GLN A 28 -2.97 -11.47 -12.87
N TRP A 29 -2.86 -12.76 -13.17
CA TRP A 29 -1.58 -13.47 -13.16
C TRP A 29 -0.55 -12.89 -14.14
N ALA A 30 -0.99 -12.37 -15.29
CA ALA A 30 -0.09 -11.75 -16.26
C ALA A 30 0.32 -10.33 -15.85
N ALA A 31 -0.60 -9.53 -15.29
CA ALA A 31 -0.38 -8.10 -15.10
C ALA A 31 0.01 -7.71 -13.66
N LYS A 32 -0.55 -8.35 -12.64
CA LYS A 32 -0.32 -7.99 -11.23
C LYS A 32 1.16 -8.15 -10.82
N PRO A 33 1.88 -9.22 -11.21
CA PRO A 33 3.30 -9.35 -10.89
C PRO A 33 4.20 -8.28 -11.52
N LEU A 34 3.71 -7.56 -12.53
CA LEU A 34 4.47 -6.48 -13.19
C LEU A 34 4.39 -5.15 -12.45
N LEU A 35 3.42 -4.96 -11.56
CA LEU A 35 3.16 -3.67 -10.92
C LEU A 35 4.39 -3.12 -10.20
N MET A 36 4.89 -3.85 -9.21
CA MET A 36 6.01 -3.38 -8.39
C MET A 36 7.35 -3.37 -9.14
N PRO A 37 7.69 -4.34 -10.01
CA PRO A 37 8.89 -4.27 -10.84
C PRO A 37 8.92 -3.05 -11.78
N LEU A 38 7.78 -2.62 -12.32
CA LEU A 38 7.72 -1.41 -13.13
C LEU A 38 8.01 -0.15 -12.30
N LEU A 39 7.48 -0.06 -11.09
CA LEU A 39 7.83 1.05 -10.18
C LEU A 39 9.30 0.97 -9.73
N ALA A 40 9.83 -0.23 -9.49
CA ALA A 40 11.24 -0.41 -9.14
C ALA A 40 12.17 0.01 -10.29
N ALA A 41 11.81 -0.28 -11.54
CA ALA A 41 12.53 0.19 -12.72
C ALA A 41 12.50 1.73 -12.82
N ASP A 42 11.35 2.36 -12.53
CA ASP A 42 11.24 3.82 -12.46
C ASP A 42 12.15 4.40 -11.37
N VAL A 43 12.19 3.81 -10.17
CA VAL A 43 13.10 4.20 -9.09
C VAL A 43 14.56 4.02 -9.51
N ALA A 44 14.90 2.92 -10.18
CA ALA A 44 16.28 2.66 -10.59
C ALA A 44 16.80 3.66 -11.63
N VAL A 45 15.93 4.11 -12.54
CA VAL A 45 16.28 5.06 -13.61
C VAL A 45 16.20 6.51 -13.13
N ASN A 46 15.13 6.87 -12.42
CA ASN A 46 14.82 8.25 -12.06
C ASN A 46 15.19 8.63 -10.62
N GLY A 47 15.49 7.67 -9.75
CA GLY A 47 15.86 7.89 -8.34
C GLY A 47 17.37 7.99 -8.08
N LYS A 48 18.18 8.37 -9.08
CA LYS A 48 19.66 8.42 -8.94
C LYS A 48 20.15 9.48 -7.95
N TYR A 49 19.33 10.49 -7.64
CA TYR A 49 19.64 11.53 -6.67
C TYR A 49 19.35 11.12 -5.22
N LEU A 50 18.68 9.99 -5.00
CA LEU A 50 18.43 9.45 -3.67
C LEU A 50 19.74 8.99 -3.03
N ASP A 51 19.84 9.12 -1.71
CA ASP A 51 20.91 8.44 -0.96
C ASP A 51 20.89 6.94 -1.28
N ARG A 52 22.09 6.33 -1.28
CA ARG A 52 22.24 4.91 -1.60
C ARG A 52 21.40 4.02 -0.68
N THR A 53 21.31 4.39 0.60
CA THR A 53 20.54 3.63 1.59
C THR A 53 19.05 3.73 1.29
N ASP A 54 18.56 4.95 1.08
CA ASP A 54 17.13 5.21 0.87
C ASP A 54 16.64 4.56 -0.42
N ARG A 55 17.45 4.63 -1.48
CA ARG A 55 17.19 3.92 -2.73
C ARG A 55 17.17 2.40 -2.54
N THR A 56 18.09 1.85 -1.76
CA THR A 56 18.16 0.40 -1.52
C THR A 56 16.94 -0.08 -0.73
N VAL A 57 16.54 0.65 0.30
CA VAL A 57 15.35 0.33 1.09
C VAL A 57 14.08 0.44 0.25
N LEU A 58 13.94 1.50 -0.56
CA LEU A 58 12.78 1.65 -1.45
C LEU A 58 12.67 0.51 -2.46
N LEU A 59 13.78 0.12 -3.09
CA LEU A 59 13.80 -1.03 -4.02
C LEU A 59 13.50 -2.36 -3.30
N GLY A 60 14.05 -2.55 -2.09
CA GLY A 60 13.76 -3.72 -1.26
C GLY A 60 12.28 -3.81 -0.86
N SER A 61 11.68 -2.67 -0.49
CA SER A 61 10.23 -2.58 -0.22
C SER A 61 9.41 -2.97 -1.45
N LEU A 62 9.77 -2.51 -2.65
CA LEU A 62 9.08 -2.87 -3.88
C LEU A 62 9.27 -4.34 -4.26
N ALA A 63 10.44 -4.92 -3.98
CA ALA A 63 10.66 -6.35 -4.16
C ALA A 63 9.76 -7.17 -3.22
N ALA A 64 9.69 -6.79 -1.93
CA ALA A 64 8.78 -7.42 -0.97
C ALA A 64 7.31 -7.27 -1.38
N ALA A 65 6.92 -6.10 -1.89
CA ALA A 65 5.59 -5.85 -2.42
C ALA A 65 5.28 -6.73 -3.65
N THR A 66 6.27 -6.98 -4.52
CA THR A 66 6.11 -7.90 -5.66
C THR A 66 5.76 -9.32 -5.20
N VAL A 67 6.47 -9.81 -4.18
CA VAL A 67 6.19 -11.12 -3.57
C VAL A 67 4.79 -11.13 -2.94
N GLY A 68 4.44 -10.07 -2.21
CA GLY A 68 3.11 -9.89 -1.62
C GLY A 68 2.00 -9.92 -2.67
N ASP A 69 2.20 -9.25 -3.80
CA ASP A 69 1.25 -9.17 -4.90
C ASP A 69 0.95 -10.55 -5.52
N VAL A 70 1.99 -11.35 -5.75
CA VAL A 70 1.88 -12.72 -6.28
C VAL A 70 1.13 -13.61 -5.29
N LEU A 71 1.50 -13.56 -4.00
CA LEU A 71 0.86 -14.37 -2.96
C LEU A 71 -0.62 -14.00 -2.79
N LEU A 72 -0.97 -12.72 -2.89
CA LEU A 72 -2.36 -12.22 -2.79
C LEU A 72 -3.17 -12.32 -4.10
N ILE A 73 -2.75 -13.08 -5.11
CA ILE A 73 -3.66 -13.37 -6.25
C ILE A 73 -4.82 -14.27 -5.79
N GLU A 74 -4.58 -15.12 -4.80
CA GLU A 74 -5.60 -15.99 -4.19
C GLU A 74 -5.81 -15.60 -2.71
N PRO A 75 -6.44 -14.44 -2.42
CA PRO A 75 -6.53 -13.89 -1.06
C PRO A 75 -7.48 -14.67 -0.14
N ASP A 76 -8.20 -15.64 -0.69
CA ASP A 76 -9.15 -16.48 0.05
C ASP A 76 -8.46 -17.68 0.73
N ASP A 77 -7.23 -18.03 0.33
CA ASP A 77 -6.37 -18.99 1.04
C ASP A 77 -5.64 -18.30 2.22
N ASP A 78 -5.92 -18.76 3.45
CA ASP A 78 -5.35 -18.20 4.68
C ASP A 78 -3.81 -18.19 4.69
N ARG A 79 -3.16 -19.25 4.17
CA ARG A 79 -1.70 -19.34 4.16
C ARG A 79 -1.12 -18.31 3.22
N ARG A 80 -1.69 -18.18 2.03
CA ARG A 80 -1.27 -17.18 1.04
C ARG A 80 -1.57 -15.76 1.52
N LEU A 81 -2.71 -15.55 2.17
CA LEU A 81 -3.06 -14.27 2.79
C LEU A 81 -2.05 -13.86 3.86
N ILE A 82 -1.69 -14.78 4.77
CA ILE A 82 -0.69 -14.51 5.82
C ILE A 82 0.69 -14.25 5.20
N ALA A 83 1.11 -15.06 4.23
CA ALA A 83 2.42 -14.89 3.59
C ALA A 83 2.49 -13.58 2.78
N GLY A 84 1.41 -13.23 2.07
CA GLY A 84 1.28 -11.95 1.38
C GLY A 84 1.33 -10.78 2.35
N ALA A 85 0.53 -10.80 3.42
CA ALA A 85 0.55 -9.78 4.47
C ALA A 85 1.91 -9.64 5.14
N SER A 86 2.64 -10.74 5.35
CA SER A 86 4.00 -10.72 5.89
C SER A 86 4.98 -10.02 4.93
N SER A 87 4.84 -10.26 3.63
CA SER A 87 5.65 -9.58 2.61
C SER A 87 5.34 -8.08 2.56
N PHE A 88 4.06 -7.70 2.68
CA PHE A 88 3.68 -6.30 2.82
C PHE A 88 4.15 -5.69 4.14
N ALA A 89 4.23 -6.45 5.24
CA ALA A 89 4.79 -5.96 6.51
C ALA A 89 6.26 -5.53 6.35
N VAL A 90 7.05 -6.30 5.58
CA VAL A 90 8.43 -5.95 5.25
C VAL A 90 8.47 -4.65 4.43
N MET A 91 7.61 -4.53 3.40
CA MET A 91 7.50 -3.29 2.61
C MET A 91 7.14 -2.08 3.49
N GLN A 92 6.11 -2.20 4.34
CA GLN A 92 5.65 -1.12 5.22
C GLN A 92 6.71 -0.74 6.26
N THR A 93 7.51 -1.69 6.72
CA THR A 93 8.65 -1.42 7.61
C THR A 93 9.73 -0.62 6.89
N GLY A 94 10.05 -0.96 5.63
CA GLY A 94 10.98 -0.17 4.82
C GLY A 94 10.48 1.25 4.55
N TYR A 95 9.19 1.43 4.25
CA TYR A 95 8.58 2.76 4.14
C TYR A 95 8.62 3.53 5.46
N SER A 96 8.30 2.88 6.58
CA SER A 96 8.38 3.49 7.90
C SER A 96 9.80 3.96 8.22
N TRP A 97 10.80 3.14 7.90
CA TRP A 97 12.21 3.48 8.09
C TRP A 97 12.62 4.71 7.27
N LEU A 98 12.23 4.76 5.98
CA LEU A 98 12.49 5.89 5.10
C LEU A 98 11.92 7.17 5.69
N TRP A 99 10.61 7.19 5.97
CA TRP A 99 9.95 8.42 6.43
C TRP A 99 10.43 8.85 7.80
N PHE A 100 10.76 7.91 8.69
CA PHE A 100 11.37 8.23 9.97
C PHE A 100 12.76 8.89 9.82
N ARG A 101 13.56 8.41 8.87
CA ARG A 101 14.88 8.98 8.54
C ARG A 101 14.79 10.37 7.92
N HIS A 102 13.75 10.62 7.13
CA HIS A 102 13.45 11.95 6.57
C HIS A 102 12.68 12.88 7.52
N GLY A 103 12.64 12.55 8.82
CA GLY A 103 12.13 13.43 9.86
C GLY A 103 10.66 13.25 10.22
N GLY A 104 9.95 12.29 9.60
CA GLY A 104 8.60 11.92 9.99
C GLY A 104 8.56 11.38 11.42
N ARG A 105 7.66 11.91 12.23
CA ARG A 105 7.47 11.55 13.64
C ARG A 105 6.02 11.14 13.91
N PRO A 106 5.80 10.17 14.80
CA PRO A 106 4.45 9.80 15.20
C PRO A 106 3.84 10.93 16.05
N ARG A 107 2.87 11.64 15.49
CA ARG A 107 2.09 12.64 16.22
C ARG A 107 0.85 12.01 16.82
N ALA A 108 0.59 12.24 18.12
CA ALA A 108 -0.55 11.66 18.82
C ALA A 108 -1.91 11.94 18.14
N GLN A 109 -2.08 13.14 17.58
CA GLN A 109 -3.29 13.56 16.87
C GLN A 109 -3.55 12.73 15.59
N ILE A 110 -2.50 12.18 14.98
CA ILE A 110 -2.54 11.39 13.76
C ILE A 110 -2.62 9.89 14.09
N ALA A 111 -1.84 9.48 15.10
CA ALA A 111 -1.74 8.11 15.57
C ALA A 111 -3.02 7.66 16.28
N GLY A 112 -3.66 8.51 17.09
CA GLY A 112 -4.83 8.16 17.91
C GLY A 112 -6.00 7.60 17.09
N PRO A 113 -6.52 8.31 16.07
CA PRO A 113 -7.58 7.79 15.22
C PRO A 113 -7.21 6.49 14.49
N ARG A 114 -5.95 6.37 14.04
CA ARG A 114 -5.44 5.17 13.36
C ARG A 114 -5.33 3.98 14.30
N LEU A 115 -4.89 4.20 15.53
CA LEU A 115 -4.82 3.19 16.57
C LEU A 115 -6.22 2.69 16.93
N ALA A 116 -7.19 3.60 17.08
CA ALA A 116 -8.58 3.23 17.33
C ALA A 116 -9.17 2.39 16.18
N ALA A 117 -8.93 2.81 14.93
CA ALA A 117 -9.35 2.05 13.76
C ALA A 117 -8.70 0.66 13.69
N TRP A 118 -7.40 0.57 13.96
CA TRP A 118 -6.66 -0.69 14.00
C TRP A 118 -7.17 -1.63 15.11
N LEU A 119 -7.40 -1.13 16.32
CA LEU A 119 -7.97 -1.91 17.42
C LEU A 119 -9.38 -2.42 17.07
N GLY A 120 -10.22 -1.58 16.47
CA GLY A 120 -11.54 -1.98 15.99
C GLY A 120 -11.47 -3.08 14.93
N ALA A 121 -10.59 -2.93 13.94
CA ALA A 121 -10.36 -3.95 12.91
C ALA A 121 -9.82 -5.25 13.50
N ALA A 122 -8.86 -5.18 14.44
CA ALA A 122 -8.29 -6.34 15.12
C ALA A 122 -9.35 -7.10 15.95
N ALA A 123 -10.20 -6.37 16.68
CA ALA A 123 -11.31 -6.96 17.44
C ALA A 123 -12.33 -7.64 16.52
N LEU A 124 -12.71 -6.97 15.41
CA LEU A 124 -13.60 -7.54 14.41
C LEU A 124 -13.00 -8.82 13.80
N MET A 125 -11.72 -8.79 13.40
CA MET A 125 -11.00 -9.94 12.86
C MET A 125 -10.92 -11.08 13.86
N ARG A 126 -10.64 -10.79 15.14
CA ARG A 126 -10.61 -11.82 16.19
C ARG A 126 -11.93 -12.55 16.34
N SER A 127 -13.05 -11.86 16.09
CA SER A 127 -14.41 -12.41 16.18
C SER A 127 -14.87 -13.15 14.91
N LYS A 128 -14.51 -12.67 13.72
CA LYS A 128 -15.03 -13.20 12.43
C LYS A 128 -14.06 -14.09 11.67
N ALA A 129 -12.75 -13.94 11.89
CA ALA A 129 -11.69 -14.66 11.19
C ALA A 129 -10.50 -14.94 12.13
N PRO A 130 -10.70 -15.73 13.20
CA PRO A 130 -9.71 -15.90 14.27
C PRO A 130 -8.40 -16.55 13.82
N THR A 131 -8.42 -17.38 12.77
CA THR A 131 -7.25 -18.09 12.22
C THR A 131 -6.18 -17.15 11.68
N VAL A 132 -6.60 -16.01 11.12
CA VAL A 132 -5.71 -15.02 10.49
C VAL A 132 -5.59 -13.73 11.31
N ALA A 133 -6.32 -13.60 12.42
CA ALA A 133 -6.44 -12.36 13.17
C ALA A 133 -5.10 -11.85 13.72
N VAL A 134 -4.29 -12.71 14.34
CA VAL A 134 -3.02 -12.30 14.95
C VAL A 134 -2.00 -11.86 13.89
N PRO A 135 -1.70 -12.66 12.84
CA PRO A 135 -0.78 -12.22 11.79
C PRO A 135 -1.23 -10.91 11.11
N LEU A 136 -2.53 -10.76 10.83
CA LEU A 136 -3.06 -9.57 10.19
C LEU A 136 -3.09 -8.35 11.12
N ALA A 137 -3.23 -8.54 12.44
CA ALA A 137 -3.10 -7.46 13.41
C ALA A 137 -1.65 -6.97 13.49
N VAL A 138 -0.66 -7.88 13.51
CA VAL A 138 0.77 -7.54 13.46
C VAL A 138 1.09 -6.78 12.18
N TYR A 139 0.63 -7.28 11.04
CA TYR A 139 0.74 -6.56 9.77
C TYR A 139 0.10 -5.16 9.85
N GLY A 140 -1.14 -5.07 10.36
CA GLY A 140 -1.86 -3.82 10.53
C GLY A 140 -1.11 -2.80 11.40
N ALA A 141 -0.31 -3.23 12.36
CA ALA A 141 0.53 -2.34 13.15
C ALA A 141 1.67 -1.72 12.32
N THR A 142 2.30 -2.50 11.43
CA THR A 142 3.33 -1.97 10.51
C THR A 142 2.73 -0.97 9.52
N LEU A 143 1.56 -1.28 8.96
CA LEU A 143 0.80 -0.39 8.10
C LEU A 143 0.38 0.90 8.82
N GLY A 144 -0.14 0.79 10.04
CA GLY A 144 -0.55 1.94 10.86
C GLY A 144 0.63 2.84 11.21
N THR A 145 1.80 2.26 11.47
CA THR A 145 3.06 3.00 11.70
C THR A 145 3.46 3.77 10.45
N ALA A 146 3.54 3.09 9.30
CA ALA A 146 3.86 3.68 8.02
C ALA A 146 2.90 4.84 7.69
N ALA A 147 1.58 4.60 7.82
CA ALA A 147 0.56 5.60 7.55
C ALA A 147 0.58 6.79 8.51
N THR A 148 0.98 6.59 9.76
CA THR A 148 1.16 7.67 10.73
C THR A 148 2.34 8.54 10.35
N LEU A 149 3.48 7.93 10.02
CA LEU A 149 4.69 8.65 9.61
C LEU A 149 4.48 9.41 8.30
N ALA A 150 3.91 8.77 7.28
CA ALA A 150 3.60 9.37 5.98
C ALA A 150 2.71 10.61 6.05
N SER A 151 1.93 10.72 7.13
CA SER A 151 0.95 11.79 7.31
C SER A 151 1.43 12.91 8.22
N ASP A 152 2.67 12.85 8.70
CA ASP A 152 3.27 13.93 9.48
C ASP A 152 3.35 15.22 8.63
N PRO A 153 2.79 16.35 9.10
CA PRO A 153 2.90 17.64 8.43
C PRO A 153 4.35 18.08 8.21
N ASP A 154 5.30 17.66 9.06
CA ASP A 154 6.69 18.09 8.92
C ASP A 154 7.39 17.50 7.70
N LEU A 155 6.89 16.37 7.16
CA LEU A 155 7.38 15.80 5.91
C LEU A 155 7.00 16.65 4.69
N ALA A 156 5.94 17.45 4.78
CA ALA A 156 5.45 18.29 3.70
C ALA A 156 4.91 19.61 4.26
N ARG A 157 5.82 20.46 4.76
CA ARG A 157 5.49 21.66 5.54
C ARG A 157 4.58 22.65 4.81
N ASP A 158 4.72 22.72 3.49
CA ASP A 158 3.92 23.60 2.64
C ASP A 158 2.57 22.99 2.24
N ALA A 159 2.31 21.74 2.63
CA ALA A 159 1.05 21.06 2.35
C ALA A 159 0.03 21.31 3.45
N LYS A 160 -1.20 21.60 3.03
CA LYS A 160 -2.33 21.66 3.97
C LYS A 160 -2.56 20.28 4.56
N ASN A 161 -2.57 20.15 5.88
CA ASN A 161 -2.96 18.92 6.55
C ASN A 161 -4.45 18.99 6.93
N ILE A 162 -5.24 18.01 6.49
CA ILE A 162 -6.66 17.89 6.82
C ILE A 162 -6.88 16.53 7.48
N ALA A 163 -7.37 16.54 8.72
CA ALA A 163 -7.65 15.33 9.50
C ALA A 163 -6.46 14.34 9.57
N GLY A 164 -5.24 14.86 9.68
CA GLY A 164 -4.04 14.02 9.75
C GLY A 164 -3.69 13.37 8.41
N VAL A 165 -3.94 14.05 7.29
CA VAL A 165 -3.51 13.68 5.93
C VAL A 165 -3.01 14.93 5.21
N ASN A 166 -1.81 14.87 4.65
CA ASN A 166 -1.25 15.93 3.83
C ASN A 166 -1.97 15.96 2.47
N VAL A 167 -2.53 17.10 2.09
CA VAL A 167 -3.18 17.29 0.80
C VAL A 167 -2.12 17.48 -0.28
N PRO A 168 -2.16 16.70 -1.39
CA PRO A 168 -1.16 16.79 -2.44
C PRO A 168 -1.05 18.19 -3.03
N ASN A 169 0.17 18.71 -3.11
CA ASN A 169 0.50 19.98 -3.73
C ASN A 169 1.74 19.81 -4.65
N ALA A 170 2.48 20.90 -4.90
CA ALA A 170 3.69 20.87 -5.70
C ALA A 170 4.85 20.08 -5.04
N ASP A 171 4.88 20.01 -3.71
CA ASP A 171 5.84 19.21 -2.96
C ASP A 171 5.50 17.72 -3.11
N PRO A 172 6.40 16.89 -3.67
CA PRO A 172 6.19 15.45 -3.79
C PRO A 172 5.91 14.73 -2.47
N HIS A 173 6.47 15.19 -1.34
CA HIS A 173 6.29 14.55 -0.04
C HIS A 173 4.84 14.63 0.46
N SER A 174 4.07 15.63 0.01
CA SER A 174 2.64 15.78 0.33
C SER A 174 1.77 14.59 -0.14
N ARG A 175 2.27 13.81 -1.11
CA ARG A 175 1.57 12.65 -1.67
C ARG A 175 1.63 11.41 -0.78
N LEU A 176 2.60 11.34 0.14
CA LEU A 176 2.83 10.17 0.99
C LEU A 176 1.61 9.87 1.87
N GLY A 177 1.03 10.90 2.49
CA GLY A 177 -0.14 10.74 3.35
C GLY A 177 -1.36 10.18 2.61
N VAL A 178 -1.65 10.69 1.40
CA VAL A 178 -2.73 10.15 0.56
C VAL A 178 -2.41 8.75 0.07
N GLY A 179 -1.17 8.47 -0.33
CA GLY A 179 -0.74 7.13 -0.71
C GLY A 179 -0.94 6.12 0.41
N ALA A 180 -0.54 6.46 1.63
CA ALA A 180 -0.69 5.57 2.78
C ALA A 180 -2.16 5.41 3.22
N LEU A 181 -2.98 6.45 3.08
CA LEU A 181 -4.43 6.37 3.30
C LEU A 181 -5.07 5.40 2.29
N LEU A 182 -4.76 5.54 1.00
CA LEU A 182 -5.27 4.64 -0.05
C LEU A 182 -4.84 3.19 0.20
N PHE A 183 -3.61 2.98 0.66
CA PHE A 183 -3.12 1.65 1.03
C PHE A 183 -3.95 1.08 2.19
N THR A 184 -4.15 1.88 3.24
CA THR A 184 -4.93 1.47 4.42
C THR A 184 -6.38 1.14 4.05
N LEU A 185 -6.98 1.93 3.17
CA LEU A 185 -8.33 1.68 2.65
C LEU A 185 -8.39 0.38 1.84
N SER A 186 -7.41 0.15 0.96
CA SER A 186 -7.31 -1.10 0.19
C SER A 186 -7.31 -2.33 1.11
N ASP A 187 -6.47 -2.35 2.13
CA ASP A 187 -6.36 -3.50 3.04
C ASP A 187 -7.59 -3.66 3.95
N GLY A 188 -8.15 -2.54 4.41
CA GLY A 188 -9.42 -2.53 5.12
C GLY A 188 -10.52 -3.16 4.26
N LEU A 189 -10.56 -2.85 2.96
CA LEU A 189 -11.51 -3.44 2.02
C LEU A 189 -11.25 -4.93 1.77
N ILE A 190 -10.01 -5.43 1.83
CA ILE A 190 -9.73 -6.88 1.80
C ILE A 190 -10.41 -7.57 2.98
N VAL A 191 -10.26 -7.02 4.19
CA VAL A 191 -10.91 -7.54 5.40
C VAL A 191 -12.43 -7.50 5.28
N LEU A 192 -13.00 -6.37 4.84
CA LEU A 192 -14.44 -6.22 4.67
C LEU A 192 -15.00 -7.17 3.59
N ARG A 193 -14.32 -7.30 2.45
CA ARG A 193 -14.66 -8.26 1.39
C ARG A 193 -14.71 -9.67 1.95
N ARG A 194 -13.69 -10.07 2.73
CA ARG A 194 -13.60 -11.41 3.31
C ARG A 194 -14.75 -11.73 4.28
N ILE A 195 -15.16 -10.75 5.09
CA ILE A 195 -16.21 -10.95 6.10
C ILE A 195 -17.62 -10.85 5.51
N PHE A 196 -17.83 -9.93 4.56
CA PHE A 196 -19.18 -9.53 4.14
C PHE A 196 -19.53 -9.87 2.69
N ALA A 197 -18.57 -10.05 1.79
CA ALA A 197 -18.86 -10.32 0.37
C ALA A 197 -19.18 -11.81 0.13
N ARG A 198 -20.47 -12.13 0.06
CA ARG A 198 -20.97 -13.51 -0.15
C ARG A 198 -21.22 -13.89 -1.61
N GLY A 199 -21.45 -12.91 -2.49
CA GLY A 199 -21.78 -13.13 -3.90
C GLY A 199 -20.57 -12.96 -4.82
N GLU A 200 -20.55 -13.67 -5.94
CA GLU A 200 -19.46 -13.58 -6.91
C GLU A 200 -19.32 -12.17 -7.50
N LYS A 201 -20.45 -11.54 -7.86
CA LYS A 201 -20.47 -10.16 -8.36
C LYS A 201 -19.92 -9.16 -7.34
N SER A 202 -20.32 -9.26 -6.07
CA SER A 202 -19.82 -8.35 -5.04
C SER A 202 -18.34 -8.57 -4.77
N ARG A 203 -17.86 -9.82 -4.74
CA ARG A 203 -16.43 -10.13 -4.61
C ARG A 203 -15.61 -9.54 -5.75
N ARG A 204 -16.06 -9.67 -7.01
CA ARG A 204 -15.36 -9.12 -8.19
C ARG A 204 -15.29 -7.59 -8.18
N ILE A 205 -16.39 -6.92 -7.83
CA ILE A 205 -16.43 -5.45 -7.75
C ILE A 205 -15.53 -4.97 -6.61
N SER A 206 -15.64 -5.58 -5.41
CA SER A 206 -14.78 -5.24 -4.27
C SER A 206 -13.31 -5.45 -4.61
N GLU A 207 -12.97 -6.56 -5.27
CA GLU A 207 -11.60 -6.84 -5.73
C GLU A 207 -11.08 -5.75 -6.67
N GLY A 208 -11.90 -5.31 -7.63
CA GLY A 208 -11.54 -4.21 -8.52
C GLY A 208 -11.27 -2.90 -7.79
N VAL A 209 -12.09 -2.55 -6.79
CA VAL A 209 -11.89 -1.35 -5.97
C VAL A 209 -10.62 -1.46 -5.13
N ILE A 210 -10.41 -2.61 -4.47
CA ILE A 210 -9.19 -2.91 -3.69
C ILE A 210 -7.95 -2.68 -4.56
N LEU A 211 -7.87 -3.36 -5.70
CA LEU A 211 -6.73 -3.28 -6.62
C LEU A 211 -6.54 -1.87 -7.19
N GLY A 212 -7.62 -1.15 -7.46
CA GLY A 212 -7.56 0.25 -7.90
C GLY A 212 -6.97 1.18 -6.84
N THR A 213 -7.45 1.06 -5.59
CA THR A 213 -6.92 1.84 -4.46
C THR A 213 -5.48 1.47 -4.13
N TYR A 214 -5.13 0.17 -4.18
CA TYR A 214 -3.77 -0.33 -4.02
C TYR A 214 -2.81 0.22 -5.09
N ALA A 215 -3.20 0.16 -6.37
CA ALA A 215 -2.36 0.65 -7.45
C ALA A 215 -2.14 2.16 -7.35
N ALA A 216 -3.19 2.92 -7.00
CA ALA A 216 -3.08 4.36 -6.76
C ALA A 216 -2.16 4.66 -5.55
N ALA A 217 -2.28 3.89 -4.47
CA ALA A 217 -1.41 3.99 -3.30
C ALA A 217 0.07 3.80 -3.69
N GLN A 218 0.39 2.68 -4.32
CA GLN A 218 1.77 2.35 -4.70
C GLN A 218 2.34 3.34 -5.72
N TYR A 219 1.51 3.83 -6.65
CA TYR A 219 1.92 4.88 -7.58
C TYR A 219 2.45 6.10 -6.81
N LEU A 220 1.72 6.58 -5.81
CA LEU A 220 2.11 7.74 -5.02
C LEU A 220 3.31 7.43 -4.12
N LEU A 221 3.28 6.30 -3.40
CA LEU A 221 4.30 5.93 -2.41
C LEU A 221 5.65 5.60 -3.03
N ALA A 222 5.68 5.05 -4.26
CA ALA A 222 6.93 4.68 -4.93
C ALA A 222 7.55 5.81 -5.77
N ASP A 223 6.97 7.02 -5.79
CA ASP A 223 7.58 8.13 -6.52
C ASP A 223 8.92 8.52 -5.88
N PRO A 224 10.08 8.35 -6.56
CA PRO A 224 11.39 8.67 -6.00
C PRO A 224 11.50 10.13 -5.54
N ARG A 225 10.65 11.02 -6.05
CA ARG A 225 10.67 12.44 -5.68
C ARG A 225 10.18 12.68 -4.27
N ALA A 226 9.35 11.79 -3.74
CA ALA A 226 8.81 11.87 -2.39
C ALA A 226 9.77 11.33 -1.31
N HIS A 227 10.98 10.93 -1.70
CA HIS A 227 12.00 10.34 -0.82
C HIS A 227 13.34 11.08 -0.91
N ARG A 228 13.35 12.31 -1.43
CA ARG A 228 14.58 13.12 -1.55
C ARG A 228 14.97 13.75 -0.21
#